data_AF-A0A940B573-F1
#
_entry.id   AF-A0A940B573-F1
#
_cell.length_a   1.000
_cell.length_b   1.000
_cell.length_c   1.000
_cell.angle_alpha   90.00
_cell.angle_beta   90.00
_cell.angle_gamma   90.00
#
_symmetry.space_group_name_H-M   'P 1'
#
loop_
_entity.id
_entity.type
_entity.pdbx_description
1 polymer ?
#
loop_
_entity_poly.entity_id
_entity_poly.type
_entity_poly.pdbx_seq_one_letter_code
_entity_poly.pdbx_strand_id
1 'polypeptide(L)'
;FNIHPQIFNGTVNLSARENMLKRFKHSEGFNVIIMSPIAAGVGLTITEANHVIHFSRHWNPAKEDQATDRAYRIGQKKTVYVYLLIGKIKGLTSFDEKLDKLLSVKQSVKGAALFPSARLEIKESDVMNGLL
;
A
#
# COMPACT_ATOMS: atom_id res chain seq x y z
N PHE A 1 -0.68 -6.02 -24.65
CA PHE A 1 0.49 -6.35 -23.80
C PHE A 1 0.66 -7.84 -23.47
N ASN A 2 -0.30 -8.76 -23.70
CA ASN A 2 -0.17 -10.21 -23.46
C ASN A 2 0.69 -10.60 -22.24
N ILE A 3 0.38 -10.03 -21.08
CA ILE A 3 1.21 -10.16 -19.86
C ILE A 3 0.67 -11.31 -19.03
N HIS A 4 1.58 -12.10 -18.47
CA HIS A 4 1.26 -13.13 -17.48
C HIS A 4 1.94 -12.76 -16.14
N PRO A 5 1.22 -12.06 -15.25
CA PRO A 5 1.78 -11.58 -13.99
C PRO A 5 2.25 -12.74 -13.12
N GLN A 6 3.40 -12.57 -12.48
CA GLN A 6 3.85 -13.50 -11.45
C GLN A 6 3.06 -13.25 -10.16
N ILE A 7 2.59 -14.32 -9.52
CA ILE A 7 1.82 -14.23 -8.26
C ILE A 7 2.69 -14.69 -7.10
N PHE A 8 2.92 -13.78 -6.16
CA PHE A 8 3.76 -13.97 -4.99
C PHE A 8 2.87 -14.02 -3.73
N ASN A 9 2.63 -15.21 -3.20
CA ASN A 9 1.79 -15.42 -2.01
C ASN A 9 2.46 -16.38 -1.00
N GLY A 10 1.73 -16.74 0.05
CA GLY A 10 2.23 -17.58 1.13
C GLY A 10 2.57 -19.03 0.73
N THR A 11 2.03 -19.54 -0.39
CA THR A 11 2.20 -20.94 -0.80
C THR A 11 3.41 -21.16 -1.71
N VAL A 12 4.00 -20.10 -2.26
CA VAL A 12 5.22 -20.17 -3.07
C VAL A 12 6.42 -20.40 -2.14
N ASN A 13 7.27 -21.39 -2.44
CA ASN A 13 8.49 -21.65 -1.69
C ASN A 13 9.56 -20.54 -1.93
N LEU A 14 10.58 -20.48 -1.07
CA LEU A 14 11.57 -19.40 -1.10
C LEU A 14 12.35 -19.31 -2.44
N SER A 15 12.79 -20.44 -2.99
CA SER A 15 13.54 -20.46 -4.25
C SER A 15 12.69 -19.96 -5.44
N ALA A 16 11.42 -20.37 -5.50
CA ALA A 16 10.50 -19.91 -6.53
C ALA A 16 10.21 -18.40 -6.40
N ARG A 17 10.12 -17.87 -5.18
CA ARG A 17 9.97 -16.43 -4.90
C ARG A 17 11.13 -15.61 -5.46
N GLU A 18 12.36 -16.04 -5.21
CA GLU A 18 13.56 -15.37 -5.73
C GLU A 18 13.60 -15.37 -7.25
N ASN A 19 13.26 -16.51 -7.87
CA ASN A 19 13.20 -16.63 -9.32
C ASN A 19 12.12 -15.73 -9.94
N MET A 20 10.94 -15.63 -9.33
CA MET A 20 9.86 -14.72 -9.76
C MET A 20 10.32 -13.26 -9.70
N LEU A 21 10.97 -12.86 -8.60
CA LEU A 21 11.51 -11.51 -8.45
C LEU A 21 12.59 -11.24 -9.48
N LYS A 22 13.54 -12.17 -9.68
CA LYS A 22 14.59 -12.02 -10.69
C LYS A 22 14.00 -11.79 -12.08
N ARG A 23 12.98 -12.55 -12.47
CA ARG A 23 12.28 -12.35 -13.76
C ARG A 23 11.62 -10.97 -13.85
N PHE A 24 10.95 -10.52 -12.79
CA PHE A 24 10.33 -9.19 -12.77
C PHE A 24 11.38 -8.07 -12.90
N LYS A 25 12.54 -8.21 -12.25
CA LYS A 25 13.60 -7.19 -12.28
C LYS A 25 14.29 -7.05 -13.64
N HIS A 26 14.42 -8.16 -14.37
CA HIS A 26 15.14 -8.20 -15.65
C HIS A 26 14.19 -8.13 -16.86
N SER A 27 12.88 -8.00 -16.65
CA SER A 27 11.94 -7.84 -17.76
C SER A 27 12.07 -6.45 -18.36
N GLU A 28 12.24 -6.39 -19.68
CA GLU A 28 12.16 -5.14 -20.41
C GLU A 28 10.69 -4.74 -20.68
N GLY A 29 10.44 -3.43 -20.73
CA GLY A 29 9.10 -2.90 -20.99
C GLY A 29 8.16 -2.96 -19.78
N PHE A 30 6.86 -3.03 -20.07
CA PHE A 30 5.81 -3.01 -19.05
C PHE A 30 5.59 -4.41 -18.48
N ASN A 31 5.62 -4.53 -17.15
CA ASN A 31 5.43 -5.79 -16.45
C ASN A 31 4.65 -5.58 -15.13
N VAL A 32 4.03 -6.65 -14.64
CA VAL A 32 3.22 -6.65 -13.42
C VAL A 32 3.61 -7.84 -12.54
N ILE A 33 3.75 -7.58 -11.25
CA ILE A 33 3.84 -8.61 -10.21
C ILE A 33 2.69 -8.42 -9.23
N ILE A 34 2.04 -9.51 -8.85
CA ILE A 34 0.94 -9.50 -7.87
C ILE A 34 1.49 -10.08 -6.58
N MET A 35 1.29 -9.37 -5.47
CA MET A 35 1.80 -9.80 -4.17
C MET A 35 0.69 -9.81 -3.13
N SER A 36 0.71 -10.79 -2.24
CA SER A 36 -0.14 -10.75 -1.05
C SER A 36 0.45 -9.80 0.01
N PRO A 37 -0.38 -9.24 0.92
CA PRO A 37 0.12 -8.42 2.04
C PRO A 37 1.09 -9.17 2.96
N ILE A 38 0.97 -10.50 3.06
CA ILE A 38 1.88 -11.35 3.84
C ILE A 38 3.27 -11.40 3.19
N ALA A 39 3.33 -11.41 1.86
CA ALA A 39 4.57 -11.34 1.11
C ALA A 39 5.28 -9.98 1.22
N ALA A 40 4.56 -8.90 1.54
CA ALA A 40 5.18 -7.61 1.81
C ALA A 40 5.94 -7.56 3.15
N GLY A 41 5.68 -8.50 4.07
CA GLY A 41 6.32 -8.58 5.39
C GLY A 41 7.74 -9.17 5.38
N VAL A 42 8.15 -9.88 4.32
CA VAL A 42 9.41 -10.66 4.28
C VAL A 42 10.67 -9.87 3.87
N GLY A 43 10.62 -8.54 3.86
CA GLY A 43 11.87 -7.77 3.67
C GLY A 43 12.32 -7.59 2.21
N LEU A 44 11.42 -7.71 1.23
CA LEU A 44 11.78 -7.63 -0.20
C LEU A 44 12.13 -6.20 -0.65
N THR A 45 12.85 -6.08 -1.77
CA THR A 45 13.18 -4.81 -2.44
C THR A 45 12.83 -4.91 -3.92
N ILE A 46 11.93 -4.04 -4.39
CA ILE A 46 11.30 -4.08 -5.72
C ILE A 46 11.37 -2.68 -6.35
N THR A 47 12.58 -2.12 -6.40
CA THR A 47 12.87 -0.78 -6.93
C THR A 47 12.63 -0.66 -8.44
N GLU A 48 12.42 -1.77 -9.13
CA GLU A 48 12.09 -1.82 -10.55
C GLU A 48 10.61 -1.48 -10.81
N ALA A 49 9.76 -1.65 -9.79
CA ALA A 49 8.38 -1.20 -9.81
C ALA A 49 8.28 0.28 -9.43
N ASN A 50 7.44 1.03 -10.15
CA ASN A 50 7.19 2.44 -9.87
C ASN A 50 5.69 2.81 -9.88
N HIS A 51 4.80 1.82 -10.04
CA HIS A 51 3.36 1.95 -9.81
C HIS A 51 2.95 0.88 -8.79
N VAL A 52 2.42 1.32 -7.65
CA VAL A 52 1.95 0.45 -6.56
C VAL A 52 0.44 0.60 -6.47
N ILE A 53 -0.29 -0.50 -6.68
CA ILE A 53 -1.75 -0.50 -6.61
C ILE A 53 -2.16 -1.35 -5.42
N HIS A 54 -2.72 -0.70 -4.39
CA HIS A 54 -3.37 -1.39 -3.28
C HIS A 54 -4.81 -1.70 -3.70
N PHE A 55 -5.06 -2.98 -3.97
CA PHE A 55 -6.37 -3.43 -4.48
C PHE A 55 -7.47 -3.37 -3.41
N SER A 56 -7.09 -3.48 -2.14
CA SER A 56 -7.97 -3.29 -0.99
C SER A 56 -7.22 -2.57 0.12
N ARG A 57 -7.95 -1.85 0.97
CA ARG A 57 -7.35 -1.12 2.11
C ARG A 57 -7.05 -2.06 3.26
N HIS A 58 -5.82 -2.00 3.76
CA HIS A 58 -5.46 -2.75 4.96
C HIS A 58 -5.88 -1.97 6.22
N TRP A 59 -6.57 -2.62 7.16
CA TRP A 59 -7.06 -1.98 8.41
C TRP A 59 -5.96 -1.38 9.30
N ASN A 60 -4.73 -1.86 9.12
CA ASN A 60 -3.53 -1.26 9.71
C ASN A 60 -2.75 -0.50 8.63
N PRO A 61 -2.70 0.85 8.68
CA PRO A 61 -2.05 1.66 7.64
C PRO A 61 -0.55 1.36 7.55
N ALA A 62 0.11 1.02 8.66
CA ALA A 62 1.54 0.71 8.65
C ALA A 62 1.90 -0.52 7.79
N LYS A 63 0.97 -1.47 7.61
CA LYS A 63 1.21 -2.62 6.72
C LYS A 63 1.04 -2.24 5.24
N GLU A 64 0.16 -1.28 4.94
CA GLU A 64 -0.02 -0.70 3.60
C GLU A 64 1.24 0.11 3.22
N ASP A 65 1.71 0.97 4.13
CA ASP A 65 2.95 1.74 3.97
C ASP A 65 4.14 0.81 3.77
N GLN A 66 4.28 -0.23 4.60
CA GLN A 66 5.36 -1.21 4.47
C GLN A 66 5.35 -1.92 3.10
N ALA A 67 4.18 -2.14 2.50
CA ALA A 67 4.07 -2.72 1.17
C ALA A 67 4.49 -1.71 0.09
N THR A 68 4.10 -0.43 0.22
CA THR A 68 4.56 0.67 -0.64
C THR A 68 6.09 0.86 -0.58
N ASP A 69 6.67 0.80 0.62
CA ASP A 69 8.11 0.95 0.88
C ASP A 69 8.99 -0.12 0.21
N ARG A 70 8.38 -1.18 -0.33
CA ARG A 70 9.10 -2.18 -1.14
C ARG A 70 9.53 -1.61 -2.49
N ALA A 71 8.70 -0.73 -3.06
CA ALA A 71 9.01 0.00 -4.30
C ALA A 71 9.68 1.35 -4.00
N TYR A 72 9.32 2.00 -2.90
CA TYR A 72 9.95 3.24 -2.44
C TYR A 72 11.14 2.93 -1.51
N ARG A 73 12.28 2.52 -2.11
CA ARG A 73 13.49 2.10 -1.38
C ARG A 73 14.76 2.61 -2.04
N ILE A 74 15.88 2.58 -1.30
CA ILE A 74 17.21 2.91 -1.83
C ILE A 74 17.48 2.08 -3.09
N GLY A 75 17.88 2.76 -4.17
CA GLY A 75 18.07 2.16 -5.50
C GLY A 75 16.93 2.42 -6.48
N GLN A 76 15.79 2.97 -6.03
CA GLN A 76 14.72 3.44 -6.90
C GLN A 76 15.22 4.62 -7.75
N LYS A 77 14.94 4.57 -9.07
CA LYS A 77 15.36 5.59 -10.04
C LYS A 77 14.18 6.31 -10.70
N LYS A 78 12.95 5.82 -10.51
CA LYS A 78 11.72 6.36 -11.11
C LYS A 78 10.81 6.89 -10.01
N THR A 79 10.01 7.91 -10.33
CA THR A 79 8.94 8.38 -9.44
C THR A 79 7.96 7.24 -9.18
N VAL A 80 7.70 6.99 -7.90
CA VAL A 80 6.75 5.97 -7.44
C VAL A 80 5.36 6.59 -7.33
N TYR A 81 4.39 6.02 -8.04
CA TYR A 81 2.97 6.36 -7.94
C TYR A 81 2.25 5.32 -7.10
N VAL A 82 1.43 5.77 -6.15
CA VAL A 82 0.65 4.89 -5.27
C VAL A 82 -0.83 5.13 -5.54
N TYR A 83 -1.55 4.04 -5.79
CA TYR A 83 -2.98 4.06 -6.09
C TYR A 83 -3.71 3.25 -5.02
N LEU A 84 -4.68 3.90 -4.37
CA LEU A 84 -5.58 3.27 -3.42
C LEU A 84 -6.92 3.10 -4.11
N LEU A 85 -7.34 1.85 -4.34
CA LEU A 85 -8.67 1.58 -4.88
C LEU A 85 -9.70 1.69 -3.76
N ILE A 86 -10.77 2.44 -4.01
CA ILE A 86 -11.91 2.60 -3.10
C ILE A 86 -13.16 2.20 -3.87
N GLY A 87 -13.79 1.09 -3.47
CA GLY A 87 -15.07 0.68 -4.01
C GLY A 87 -16.15 1.69 -3.61
N LYS A 88 -16.94 2.17 -4.56
CA LYS A 88 -18.08 3.08 -4.30
C LYS A 88 -19.39 2.41 -4.64
N ILE A 89 -20.42 2.70 -3.84
CA ILE A 89 -21.79 2.24 -4.08
C ILE A 89 -22.65 3.49 -4.28
N LYS A 90 -23.46 3.53 -5.35
CA LYS A 90 -24.31 4.70 -5.61
C LYS A 90 -25.36 4.84 -4.51
N GLY A 91 -25.41 6.02 -3.88
CA GLY A 91 -26.41 6.36 -2.87
C GLY A 91 -26.16 5.79 -1.46
N LEU A 92 -25.04 5.09 -1.23
CA LEU A 92 -24.66 4.57 0.07
C LEU A 92 -23.14 4.71 0.26
N THR A 93 -22.71 5.01 1.48
CA THR A 93 -21.28 4.97 1.81
C THR A 93 -20.82 3.51 1.87
N SER A 94 -19.83 3.17 1.06
CA SER A 94 -19.26 1.82 1.05
C SER A 94 -18.44 1.54 2.31
N PHE A 95 -18.14 0.26 2.53
CA PHE A 95 -17.18 -0.14 3.57
C PHE A 95 -15.80 0.48 3.33
N ASP A 96 -15.31 0.50 2.09
CA ASP A 96 -14.00 1.04 1.74
C ASP A 96 -13.92 2.56 2.02
N GLU A 97 -15.00 3.29 1.75
CA GLU A 97 -15.10 4.73 2.05
C GLU A 97 -15.06 4.99 3.57
N LYS A 98 -15.80 4.19 4.35
CA LYS A 98 -15.73 4.28 5.83
C LYS A 98 -14.35 3.93 6.35
N LEU A 99 -13.74 2.86 5.82
CA LEU A 99 -12.41 2.41 6.22
C LEU A 99 -11.35 3.46 5.89
N ASP A 100 -11.39 4.07 4.71
CA ASP A 100 -10.48 5.15 4.32
C ASP A 100 -10.55 6.35 5.28
N LYS A 101 -11.76 6.76 5.65
CA LYS A 101 -12.00 7.82 6.65
C LYS A 101 -11.37 7.46 8.00
N LEU A 102 -11.62 6.25 8.51
CA LEU A 102 -11.05 5.78 9.78
C LEU A 102 -9.53 5.69 9.75
N LEU A 103 -8.95 5.23 8.63
CA LEU A 103 -7.51 5.14 8.45
C LEU A 103 -6.85 6.52 8.41
N SER A 104 -7.50 7.50 7.78
CA SER A 104 -7.03 8.89 7.73
C SER A 104 -6.96 9.51 9.12
N VAL A 105 -7.98 9.29 9.96
CA VAL A 105 -7.98 9.74 11.36
C VAL A 105 -6.87 9.04 12.15
N LYS A 106 -6.70 7.72 11.97
CA LYS A 106 -5.64 6.98 12.68
C LYS A 106 -4.24 7.48 12.31
N GLN A 107 -4.02 7.89 11.06
CA GLN A 107 -2.75 8.44 10.61
C GLN A 107 -2.51 9.85 11.15
N SER A 108 -3.53 10.71 11.21
CA SER A 108 -3.37 12.07 11.76
C SER A 108 -2.98 12.03 13.23
N VAL A 109 -3.58 11.14 14.02
CA VAL A 109 -3.23 10.93 15.44
C VAL A 109 -1.79 10.44 15.60
N LYS A 110 -1.32 9.52 14.74
CA LYS A 110 0.09 9.10 14.73
C LYS A 110 1.03 10.26 14.41
N GLY A 111 0.69 11.09 13.43
CA GLY A 111 1.47 12.27 13.07
C GLY A 111 1.62 13.24 14.23
N ALA A 112 0.51 13.52 14.92
CA ALA A 112 0.50 14.39 16.10
C ALA A 112 1.36 13.86 17.26
N ALA A 113 1.39 12.53 17.46
CA ALA A 113 2.24 11.91 18.49
C ALA A 113 3.74 12.02 18.17
N LEU A 114 4.13 11.92 16.88
CA LEU A 114 5.52 11.99 16.44
C LEU A 114 6.04 13.42 16.34
N PHE A 115 5.16 14.39 16.07
CA PHE A 115 5.48 15.81 15.97
C PHE A 115 4.53 16.64 16.85
N PRO A 116 4.72 16.64 18.18
CA PRO A 116 3.80 17.30 19.13
C PRO A 116 3.66 18.81 18.91
N SER A 117 4.69 19.43 18.32
CA SER A 117 4.79 20.89 18.11
C SER A 117 4.19 21.39 16.80
N ALA A 118 3.80 20.51 15.88
CA ALA A 118 3.03 20.90 14.69
C ALA A 118 1.55 21.07 15.11
N ARG A 119 1.25 22.25 15.65
CA ARG A 119 -0.05 22.73 16.12
C ARG A 119 -1.19 22.30 15.19
N LEU A 120 -1.84 21.19 15.50
CA LEU A 120 -3.13 20.81 14.93
C LEU A 120 -4.18 21.08 16.00
N GLU A 121 -4.98 22.13 15.82
CA GLU A 121 -6.24 22.31 16.53
C GLU A 121 -7.23 21.23 16.05
N ILE A 122 -7.00 19.97 16.43
CA ILE A 122 -7.99 18.92 16.23
C ILE A 122 -9.11 19.21 17.22
N LYS A 123 -10.24 19.73 16.74
CA LYS A 123 -11.40 19.95 17.60
C LYS A 123 -12.04 18.61 17.89
N GLU A 124 -12.60 18.45 19.08
CA GLU A 124 -13.31 17.24 19.49
C GLU A 124 -14.44 16.89 18.51
N SER A 125 -15.03 17.91 17.87
CA SER A 125 -15.98 17.77 16.76
C SER A 125 -15.43 17.04 15.54
N ASP A 126 -14.15 17.18 15.21
CA ASP A 126 -13.54 16.57 14.03
C ASP A 126 -13.35 15.06 14.21
N VAL A 127 -13.08 14.64 15.44
CA VAL A 127 -13.01 13.22 15.84
C VAL A 127 -14.41 12.61 15.85
N MET A 128 -15.40 13.30 16.43
CA MET A 128 -16.78 12.81 16.53
C MET A 128 -17.47 12.73 15.16
N ASN A 129 -17.22 13.68 14.26
CA ASN A 129 -17.69 13.62 12.87
C ASN A 129 -16.98 12.54 12.05
N GLY A 130 -15.82 12.06 12.49
CA GLY A 130 -15.07 10.97 11.87
C GLY A 130 -15.68 9.58 12.08
N LEU A 131 -16.33 9.39 13.24
CA LEU A 131 -16.81 8.10 13.76
C LEU A 131 -18.28 7.80 13.44
N LEU A 132 -19.05 8.82 13.05
CA LEU A 132 -20.40 8.72 12.49
C LEU A 132 -20.35 8.68 10.95
#